data_AF-A0A1R4FZM0-F1
#
_entry.id   AF-A0A1R4FZM0-F1
#
_cell.length_a   1.000
_cell.length_b   1.000
_cell.length_c   1.000
_cell.angle_alpha   90.00
_cell.angle_beta   90.00
_cell.angle_gamma   90.00
#
_symmetry.space_group_name_H-M   'P 1'
#
loop_
_entity.id
_entity.type
_entity.pdbx_description
1 polymer ?
#
loop_
_entity_poly.entity_id
_entity_poly.type
_entity_poly.pdbx_seq_one_letter_code
_entity_poly.pdbx_strand_id
1 'polypeptide(L)'
;MITTDEVQGVIERTLTPDELRVIPNWIAQAEDILRRHVRDLDARMSMAESAPAYLSETTVKRVLTRMVERKARNPNAYRQVSSDGAQATIDSDSSAGKLYLSEEDIEDLAPLPITGWRVPGAFSLQVGI
;
A
#
# COMPACT_ATOMS: atom_id res chain seq x y z
N MET A 1 4.34 -13.15 2.74
CA MET A 1 3.85 -12.42 3.93
C MET A 1 5.00 -11.67 4.58
N ILE A 2 4.80 -10.43 5.07
CA ILE A 2 5.90 -9.62 5.65
C ILE A 2 6.05 -9.82 7.16
N THR A 3 7.27 -9.71 7.69
CA THR A 3 7.55 -9.83 9.13
C THR A 3 7.85 -8.48 9.79
N THR A 4 7.77 -8.44 11.13
CA THR A 4 8.18 -7.26 11.91
C THR A 4 9.64 -6.87 11.65
N ASP A 5 10.54 -7.86 11.46
CA ASP A 5 11.96 -7.61 11.20
C ASP A 5 12.18 -7.01 9.81
N GLU A 6 11.43 -7.47 8.79
CA GLU A 6 11.46 -6.88 7.44
C GLU A 6 10.99 -5.41 7.47
N VAL A 7 10.00 -5.08 8.30
CA VAL A 7 9.53 -3.70 8.49
C VAL A 7 10.57 -2.85 9.23
N GLN A 8 11.19 -3.39 10.29
CA GLN A 8 12.25 -2.69 11.04
C GLN A 8 13.45 -2.38 10.16
N GLY A 9 13.84 -3.30 9.28
CA GLY A 9 15.01 -3.15 8.41
C GLY A 9 14.89 -1.99 7.39
N VAL A 10 13.69 -1.50 7.13
CA VAL A 10 13.43 -0.41 6.16
C VAL A 10 13.26 0.94 6.87
N ILE A 11 12.94 0.95 8.17
CA ILE A 11 12.71 2.19 8.92
C ILE A 11 14.05 2.74 9.41
N GLU A 12 14.44 3.91 8.90
CA GLU A 12 15.72 4.56 9.19
C GLU A 12 15.87 5.05 10.65
N ARG A 13 14.79 5.03 11.44
CA ARG A 13 14.79 5.45 12.86
C ARG A 13 14.55 4.29 13.80
N THR A 14 15.09 4.40 15.02
CA THR A 14 14.75 3.45 16.09
C THR A 14 13.25 3.51 16.39
N LEU A 15 12.62 2.33 16.34
CA LEU A 15 11.23 2.15 16.73
C LEU A 15 11.12 2.01 18.25
N THR A 16 10.10 2.65 18.82
CA THR A 16 9.82 2.54 20.26
C THR A 16 9.23 1.16 20.58
N PRO A 17 9.34 0.67 21.83
CA PRO A 17 8.75 -0.61 22.23
C PRO A 17 7.23 -0.70 21.95
N ASP A 18 6.51 0.42 22.09
CA ASP A 18 5.09 0.48 21.79
C ASP A 18 4.80 0.36 20.28
N GLU A 19 5.63 0.95 19.43
CA GLU A 19 5.54 0.80 17.97
C GLU A 19 5.82 -0.65 17.56
N LEU A 20 6.87 -1.25 18.11
CA LEU A 20 7.22 -2.65 17.88
C LEU A 20 6.09 -3.61 18.27
N ARG A 21 5.41 -3.32 19.39
CA ARG A 21 4.26 -4.10 19.87
C ARG A 21 3.06 -4.03 18.91
N VAL A 22 2.86 -2.91 18.21
CA VAL A 22 1.67 -2.72 17.34
C VAL A 22 1.92 -3.02 15.86
N ILE A 23 3.17 -3.09 15.41
CA ILE A 23 3.52 -3.43 14.01
C ILE A 23 2.83 -4.70 13.51
N PRO A 24 2.77 -5.83 14.26
CA PRO A 24 2.06 -7.02 13.79
C PRO A 24 0.59 -6.77 13.46
N ASN A 25 -0.08 -5.91 14.24
CA ASN A 25 -1.46 -5.52 13.98
C ASN A 25 -1.57 -4.59 12.76
N TRP A 26 -0.60 -3.70 12.55
CA TRP A 26 -0.56 -2.88 11.33
C TRP A 26 -0.33 -3.71 10.07
N ILE A 27 0.51 -4.75 10.14
CA ILE A 27 0.70 -5.70 9.05
C ILE A 27 -0.64 -6.40 8.73
N ALA A 28 -1.34 -6.94 9.73
CA ALA A 28 -2.62 -7.61 9.51
C ALA A 28 -3.69 -6.68 8.91
N GLN A 29 -3.74 -5.41 9.35
CA GLN A 29 -4.64 -4.41 8.78
C GLN A 29 -4.27 -4.03 7.35
N ALA A 30 -2.98 -3.91 7.05
CA ALA A 30 -2.51 -3.63 5.70
C ALA A 30 -2.87 -4.77 4.74
N GLU A 31 -2.75 -6.02 5.18
CA GLU A 31 -3.17 -7.19 4.42
C GLU A 31 -4.68 -7.22 4.16
N ASP A 32 -5.50 -6.91 5.16
CA ASP A 32 -6.94 -6.82 4.99
C ASP A 32 -7.33 -5.73 3.98
N ILE A 33 -6.69 -4.55 4.06
CA ILE A 33 -6.90 -3.47 3.08
C ILE A 33 -6.51 -3.94 1.68
N LEU A 34 -5.36 -4.58 1.54
CA LEU A 34 -4.87 -5.08 0.25
C LEU A 34 -5.85 -6.11 -0.35
N ARG A 35 -6.30 -7.09 0.45
CA ARG A 35 -7.26 -8.13 0.02
C ARG A 35 -8.63 -7.56 -0.33
N ARG A 36 -9.06 -6.49 0.33
CA ARG A 36 -10.30 -5.79 -0.02
C ARG A 36 -10.20 -5.04 -1.34
N HIS A 37 -9.02 -4.50 -1.65
CA HIS A 37 -8.79 -3.75 -2.89
C HIS A 37 -8.49 -4.66 -4.08
N VAL A 38 -7.70 -5.72 -3.86
CA VAL A 38 -7.31 -6.74 -4.84
C VAL A 38 -7.94 -8.06 -4.42
N ARG A 39 -9.21 -8.27 -4.81
CA ARG A 39 -9.98 -9.45 -4.39
C ARG A 39 -9.42 -10.77 -4.95
N ASP A 40 -8.70 -10.70 -6.05
CA ASP A 40 -8.08 -11.81 -6.77
C ASP A 40 -6.58 -11.96 -6.45
N LEU A 41 -6.10 -11.37 -5.35
CA LEU A 41 -4.70 -11.35 -4.96
C LEU A 41 -4.04 -12.74 -5.01
N ASP A 42 -4.62 -13.72 -4.32
CA ASP A 42 -4.07 -15.07 -4.24
C ASP A 42 -4.08 -15.75 -5.63
N ALA A 43 -5.10 -15.49 -6.44
CA ALA A 43 -5.19 -16.03 -7.80
C ALA A 43 -4.08 -15.44 -8.69
N ARG A 44 -3.85 -14.13 -8.64
CA ARG A 44 -2.81 -13.43 -9.40
C ARG A 44 -1.39 -13.84 -9.01
N MET A 45 -1.16 -14.10 -7.71
CA MET A 45 0.13 -14.62 -7.22
C MET A 45 0.38 -16.07 -7.67
N SER A 46 -0.67 -16.85 -7.91
CA SER A 46 -0.57 -18.24 -8.37
C SER A 46 -0.41 -18.39 -9.89
N MET A 47 -0.53 -17.30 -10.66
CA MET A 47 -0.37 -17.32 -12.11
C MET A 47 1.09 -17.55 -12.51
N ALA A 48 1.30 -18.03 -13.75
CA ALA A 48 2.63 -18.07 -14.33
C ALA A 48 3.22 -16.65 -14.45
N GLU A 49 4.52 -16.50 -14.23
CA GLU A 49 5.18 -15.18 -14.25
C GLU A 49 5.02 -14.42 -15.58
N SER A 50 4.79 -15.14 -16.68
CA SER A 50 4.54 -14.58 -18.01
C SER A 50 3.12 -14.08 -18.21
N ALA A 51 2.19 -14.35 -17.29
CA ALA A 51 0.82 -13.88 -17.38
C ALA A 51 0.77 -12.36 -17.13
N PRO A 52 0.08 -11.56 -17.96
CA PRO A 52 -0.02 -10.11 -17.75
C PRO A 52 -0.62 -9.70 -16.40
N ALA A 53 -1.45 -10.57 -15.82
CA ALA A 53 -2.07 -10.37 -14.51
C ALA A 53 -1.25 -10.94 -13.35
N TYR A 54 -0.10 -11.58 -13.60
CA TYR A 54 0.77 -12.09 -12.55
C TYR A 54 1.18 -10.96 -11.60
N LEU A 55 1.12 -11.25 -10.30
CA LEU A 55 1.57 -10.34 -9.27
C LEU A 55 2.65 -11.03 -8.43
N SER A 56 3.87 -10.49 -8.48
CA SER A 56 4.99 -11.08 -7.74
C SER A 56 4.83 -10.88 -6.23
N GLU A 57 5.25 -11.89 -5.45
CA GLU A 57 5.27 -11.78 -3.99
C GLU A 57 6.13 -10.58 -3.53
N THR A 58 7.23 -10.30 -4.23
CA THR A 58 8.10 -9.15 -3.94
C THR A 58 7.34 -7.81 -4.05
N THR A 59 6.46 -7.66 -5.03
CA THR A 59 5.66 -6.43 -5.20
C THR A 59 4.64 -6.29 -4.08
N VAL A 60 3.95 -7.39 -3.73
CA VAL A 60 3.02 -7.43 -2.60
C VAL A 60 3.72 -7.06 -1.30
N LYS A 61 4.88 -7.66 -1.02
CA LYS A 61 5.70 -7.34 0.16
C LYS A 61 6.09 -5.86 0.18
N ARG A 62 6.55 -5.31 -0.95
CA ARG A 62 6.94 -3.90 -1.05
C ARG A 62 5.77 -2.96 -0.72
N VAL A 63 4.59 -3.22 -1.27
CA VAL A 63 3.38 -2.42 -0.99
C VAL A 63 3.02 -2.47 0.49
N LEU A 64 2.97 -3.67 1.08
CA LEU A 64 2.66 -3.83 2.50
C LEU A 64 3.69 -3.11 3.39
N THR A 65 4.98 -3.21 3.06
CA THR A 65 6.04 -2.50 3.79
C THR A 65 5.85 -0.99 3.69
N ARG A 66 5.57 -0.44 2.51
CA ARG A 66 5.32 1.01 2.33
C ARG A 66 4.11 1.50 3.13
N MET A 67 3.03 0.71 3.20
CA MET A 67 1.86 1.04 4.02
C MET A 67 2.22 1.15 5.51
N VAL A 68 2.91 0.14 6.03
CA VAL A 68 3.30 0.10 7.45
C VAL A 68 4.35 1.15 7.76
N GLU A 69 5.31 1.39 6.86
CA GLU A 69 6.32 2.44 6.98
C GLU A 69 5.68 3.82 7.06
N ARG A 70 4.72 4.15 6.19
CA ARG A 70 3.97 5.42 6.23
C ARG A 70 3.26 5.61 7.56
N LYS A 71 2.62 4.54 8.07
CA LYS A 71 1.97 4.56 9.39
C LYS A 71 2.99 4.73 10.52
N ALA A 72 4.14 4.07 10.45
CA ALA A 72 5.20 4.18 11.44
C ALA A 72 5.90 5.55 11.41
N ARG A 73 6.02 6.20 10.25
CA ARG A 73 6.58 7.56 10.13
C ARG A 73 5.65 8.63 10.72
N ASN A 74 4.34 8.43 10.68
CA ASN A 74 3.36 9.35 11.28
C ASN A 74 2.28 8.60 12.09
N PRO A 75 2.62 8.01 13.25
CA PRO A 75 1.71 7.14 13.99
C PRO A 75 0.46 7.88 14.49
N ASN A 76 0.61 9.17 14.80
CA ASN A 76 -0.39 10.01 15.42
C ASN A 76 -1.08 11.00 14.47
N ALA A 77 -0.86 10.89 13.15
CA ALA A 77 -1.53 11.74 12.17
C ALA A 77 -1.25 13.25 12.31
N TYR A 78 -0.11 13.66 12.87
CA TYR A 78 0.21 15.08 13.03
C TYR A 78 0.76 15.65 11.72
N ARG A 79 0.20 16.77 11.25
CA ARG A 79 0.62 17.44 9.98
C ARG A 79 1.40 18.74 10.21
N GLN A 80 1.17 19.41 11.33
CA GLN A 80 1.87 20.64 11.73
C GLN A 80 1.89 20.75 13.25
N VAL A 81 3.07 20.99 13.82
CA VAL A 81 3.20 21.57 15.16
C VAL A 81 3.48 23.05 14.92
N SER A 82 2.48 23.92 15.04
CA SER A 82 2.75 25.36 15.11
C SER A 82 3.53 25.63 16.39
N SER A 83 4.61 26.41 16.30
CA SER A 83 5.41 26.79 17.47
C SER A 83 4.67 27.73 18.43
N ASP A 84 3.51 28.27 18.02
CA ASP A 84 2.61 29.03 18.85
C ASP A 84 1.43 28.16 19.28
N GLY A 85 1.30 27.98 20.59
CA GLY A 85 0.56 26.91 21.22
C GLY A 85 -0.94 26.84 20.94
N ALA A 86 -1.43 25.61 21.07
CA ALA A 86 -2.83 25.24 21.35
C ALA A 86 -3.82 25.09 20.19
N GLN A 87 -3.40 24.65 19.00
CA GLN A 87 -4.34 24.04 18.04
C GLN A 87 -3.70 22.94 17.20
N ALA A 88 -4.16 21.71 17.38
CA ALA A 88 -3.89 20.60 16.47
C ALA A 88 -5.14 20.38 15.61
N THR A 89 -5.04 20.65 14.30
CA THR A 89 -6.13 20.37 13.36
C THR A 89 -6.00 18.92 12.90
N ILE A 90 -6.94 18.08 13.35
CA ILE A 90 -7.06 16.69 12.88
C ILE A 90 -7.85 16.74 11.57
N ASP A 91 -7.15 16.59 10.45
CA ASP A 91 -7.75 16.53 9.12
C ASP A 91 -8.36 15.12 8.90
N SER A 92 -9.66 15.07 8.59
CA SER A 92 -10.38 13.81 8.33
C SER A 92 -10.07 13.22 6.94
N ASP A 93 -9.52 14.01 6.01
CA ASP A 93 -9.70 13.76 4.58
C ASP A 93 -8.49 13.21 3.82
N SER A 94 -7.25 13.27 4.35
CA SER A 94 -6.13 12.62 3.64
C SER A 94 -4.90 12.31 4.51
N SER A 95 -4.54 11.03 4.53
CA SER A 95 -3.17 10.51 4.73
C SER A 95 -2.48 10.67 6.09
N ALA A 96 -3.14 11.22 7.11
CA ALA A 96 -2.52 11.35 8.41
C ALA A 96 -2.77 10.09 9.25
N GLY A 97 -1.73 9.27 9.45
CA GLY A 97 -1.74 8.12 10.36
C GLY A 97 -2.73 7.00 10.04
N LYS A 98 -3.20 6.86 8.79
CA LYS A 98 -4.03 5.72 8.36
C LYS A 98 -3.16 4.73 7.58
N LEU A 99 -3.52 3.45 7.60
CA LEU A 99 -3.05 2.48 6.61
C LEU A 99 -3.90 2.68 5.35
N TYR A 100 -3.27 2.93 4.21
CA TYR A 100 -3.95 3.14 2.93
C TYR A 100 -3.01 2.76 1.78
N LEU A 101 -3.59 2.44 0.63
CA LEU A 101 -2.87 2.28 -0.63
C LEU A 101 -2.68 3.64 -1.27
N SER A 102 -1.44 4.04 -1.56
CA SER A 102 -1.18 5.22 -2.38
C SER A 102 -1.43 4.93 -3.86
N GLU A 103 -1.55 5.97 -4.67
CA GLU A 103 -1.66 5.85 -6.14
C GLU A 103 -0.51 5.00 -6.72
N GLU A 104 0.72 5.21 -6.27
CA GLU A 104 1.88 4.39 -6.66
C GLU A 104 1.72 2.91 -6.30
N ASP A 105 1.06 2.60 -5.17
CA ASP A 105 0.82 1.20 -4.81
C ASP A 105 -0.23 0.57 -5.74
N ILE A 106 -1.24 1.35 -6.10
CA ILE A 106 -2.30 0.90 -7.02
C ILE A 106 -1.72 0.66 -8.42
N GLU A 107 -0.80 1.53 -8.87
CA GLU A 107 -0.06 1.34 -10.12
C GLU A 107 0.81 0.08 -10.07
N ASP A 108 1.54 -0.15 -8.97
CA ASP A 108 2.34 -1.36 -8.75
C ASP A 108 1.48 -2.64 -8.73
N LEU A 109 0.24 -2.54 -8.25
CA LEU A 109 -0.72 -3.64 -8.18
C LEU A 109 -1.51 -3.83 -9.49
N ALA A 110 -1.49 -2.86 -10.40
CA ALA A 110 -2.21 -2.95 -11.66
C ALA A 110 -1.64 -4.09 -12.52
N PRO A 111 -2.48 -4.83 -13.26
CA PRO A 111 -1.98 -5.77 -14.25
C PRO A 111 -1.14 -5.02 -15.29
N LEU A 112 -0.09 -5.66 -15.80
CA LEU A 112 0.70 -5.07 -16.87
C LEU A 112 -0.24 -4.76 -18.04
N PRO A 113 -0.11 -3.58 -18.67
CA PRO A 113 -0.88 -3.29 -19.86
C PRO A 113 -0.60 -4.41 -20.84
N ILE A 114 -1.66 -5.11 -21.28
CA ILE A 114 -1.54 -6.06 -22.37
C ILE A 114 -0.89 -5.26 -23.49
N THR A 115 0.35 -5.58 -23.83
CA THR A 115 1.03 -5.07 -25.02
C THR A 115 0.35 -5.73 -26.22
N GLY A 116 -0.95 -5.46 -26.37
CA GLY A 116 -1.64 -5.58 -27.61
C GLY A 116 -0.92 -4.64 -28.54
N TRP A 117 -0.29 -5.22 -29.55
CA TRP A 117 0.04 -4.56 -30.80
C TRP A 117 -0.92 -3.39 -31.00
N ARG A 118 -0.42 -2.14 -30.99
CA ARG A 118 -1.24 -0.98 -31.36
C ARG A 118 -1.68 -1.21 -32.79
N VAL A 119 -2.85 -1.80 -33.00
CA VAL A 119 -3.54 -1.74 -34.28
C VAL A 119 -4.07 -0.31 -34.36
N PRO A 120 -3.59 0.52 -35.30
CA PRO A 120 -4.14 1.85 -35.48
C PRO A 120 -5.63 1.70 -35.81
N GLY A 121 -6.52 2.13 -34.90
CA GLY A 121 -7.97 2.12 -35.12
C GLY A 121 -8.85 1.52 -34.01
N ALA A 122 -8.28 0.93 -32.94
CA ALA A 122 -9.10 0.40 -31.84
C ALA A 122 -9.45 1.50 -30.82
N PHE A 123 -10.64 2.07 -30.93
CA PHE A 123 -11.25 2.85 -29.85
C PHE A 123 -11.73 1.90 -28.74
N SER A 124 -11.39 2.20 -27.50
CA SER A 124 -11.89 1.51 -26.31
C SER A 124 -13.39 1.75 -26.17
N LEU A 125 -14.21 0.71 -26.39
CA LEU A 125 -15.62 0.75 -26.01
C LEU A 125 -15.72 0.50 -24.50
N GLN A 126 -16.05 1.56 -23.77
CA GLN A 126 -16.56 1.48 -22.41
C GLN A 126 -17.97 0.90 -22.48
N VAL A 127 -18.13 -0.37 -22.11
CA VAL A 127 -19.46 -0.96 -21.97
C VAL A 127 -20.06 -0.44 -20.67
N GLY A 128 -20.87 0.61 -20.79
CA GLY A 128 -21.88 0.97 -19.81
C GLY A 128 -22.99 -0.08 -19.84
N ILE A 129 -23.47 -0.40 -18.64
CA ILE A 129 -24.51 -1.40 -18.28
C ILE A 129 -25.74 -1.32 -19.18
#